data_AF-A0A560C8J1-F1
#
_entry.id   AF-A0A560C8J1-F1
#
_cell.length_a   1.000
_cell.length_b   1.000
_cell.length_c   1.000
_cell.angle_alpha   90.00
_cell.angle_beta   90.00
_cell.angle_gamma   90.00
#
_symmetry.space_group_name_H-M   'P 1'
#
loop_
_entity.id
_entity.type
_entity.pdbx_description
1 polymer ?
#
loop_
_entity_poly.entity_id
_entity_poly.type
_entity_poly.pdbx_seq_one_letter_code
_entity_poly.pdbx_strand_id
1 'polypeptide(L)'
;MNSPSLPPPRLAVFVSGLDDSPAGRAAVGVANAFQRWGYGLDVIAPMGGGPLRAALHPGIGQIDLAKRHTGTSALALSRIVAERRPAGLVGVGSDAGLVALAAARLARQGTPTAVLETALPPGGALLRVLRGWLHPRAAIVVSDAVTNPETDPEAAARLVLTAFGFPEGGR
;
A
#
# COMPACT_ATOMS: atom_id res chain seq x y z
N MET A 1 -26.00 4.14 26.30
CA MET A 1 -25.49 5.21 25.42
C MET A 1 -24.47 4.58 24.47
N ASN A 2 -24.90 4.18 23.27
CA ASN A 2 -23.96 3.67 22.24
C ASN A 2 -23.47 4.89 21.47
N SER A 3 -22.24 5.33 21.73
CA SER A 3 -21.56 6.25 20.81
C SER A 3 -21.45 5.53 19.46
N PRO A 4 -21.79 6.16 18.33
CA PRO A 4 -21.50 5.57 17.03
C PRO A 4 -19.98 5.44 16.93
N SER A 5 -19.47 4.21 17.07
CA SER A 5 -18.07 3.91 16.77
C SER A 5 -17.88 4.25 15.29
N LEU A 6 -17.22 5.37 15.01
CA LEU A 6 -16.81 5.70 13.65
C LEU A 6 -16.07 4.47 13.10
N PRO A 7 -16.39 4.02 11.87
CA PRO A 7 -15.69 2.88 11.30
C PRO A 7 -14.19 3.17 11.34
N PRO A 8 -13.36 2.20 11.77
CA PRO A 8 -11.94 2.42 11.94
C PRO A 8 -11.33 2.91 10.62
N PRO A 9 -10.37 3.85 10.68
CA PRO A 9 -9.75 4.41 9.48
C PRO A 9 -9.21 3.27 8.60
N ARG A 10 -9.69 3.22 7.36
CA ARG A 10 -9.33 2.17 6.41
C ARG A 10 -8.06 2.54 5.66
N LEU A 11 -7.04 1.68 5.73
CA LEU A 11 -5.83 1.79 4.96
C LEU A 11 -5.95 0.95 3.67
N ALA A 12 -5.21 1.35 2.63
CA ALA A 12 -5.12 0.58 1.39
C ALA A 12 -3.67 0.20 1.12
N VAL A 13 -3.43 -1.07 0.77
CA VAL A 13 -2.11 -1.58 0.37
C VAL A 13 -2.18 -1.99 -1.09
N PHE A 14 -1.38 -1.37 -1.95
CA PHE A 14 -1.28 -1.72 -3.37
C PHE A 14 0.02 -2.48 -3.63
N VAL A 15 -0.10 -3.65 -4.25
CA VAL A 15 1.03 -4.50 -4.63
C VAL A 15 0.83 -5.02 -6.05
N SER A 16 1.91 -5.22 -6.81
CA SER A 16 1.84 -5.73 -8.19
C SER A 16 1.29 -7.15 -8.28
N GLY A 17 1.42 -7.95 -7.21
CA GLY A 17 0.94 -9.33 -7.12
C GLY A 17 1.09 -9.88 -5.70
N LEU A 18 0.32 -10.92 -5.37
CA LEU A 18 0.42 -11.69 -4.12
C LEU A 18 1.11 -13.04 -4.36
N ASP A 19 2.15 -13.02 -5.20
CA ASP A 19 3.07 -14.13 -5.42
C ASP A 19 4.12 -14.19 -4.30
N ASP A 20 4.91 -15.27 -4.25
CA ASP A 20 6.00 -15.43 -3.28
C ASP A 20 7.23 -14.55 -3.62
N SER A 21 6.96 -13.35 -4.14
CA SER A 21 7.96 -12.32 -4.39
C SER A 21 8.27 -11.55 -3.10
N PRO A 22 9.44 -10.91 -3.00
CA PRO A 22 9.77 -10.00 -1.91
C PRO A 22 8.71 -8.91 -1.69
N ALA A 23 8.13 -8.37 -2.76
CA ALA A 23 7.04 -7.39 -2.70
C ALA A 23 5.76 -8.01 -2.11
N GLY A 24 5.41 -9.22 -2.54
CA GLY A 24 4.24 -9.95 -2.05
C GLY A 24 4.36 -10.27 -0.56
N ARG A 25 5.51 -10.80 -0.11
CA ARG A 25 5.77 -11.11 1.30
C ARG A 25 5.74 -9.85 2.17
N ALA A 26 6.40 -8.78 1.73
CA ALA A 26 6.36 -7.49 2.41
C ALA A 26 4.93 -6.93 2.51
N ALA A 27 4.15 -7.01 1.43
CA ALA A 27 2.77 -6.51 1.40
C ALA A 27 1.89 -7.28 2.39
N VAL A 28 1.97 -8.61 2.42
CA VAL A 28 1.21 -9.45 3.38
C VAL A 28 1.66 -9.20 4.82
N GLY A 29 2.96 -9.11 5.06
CA GLY A 29 3.52 -8.85 6.39
C GLY A 29 3.00 -7.53 6.97
N VAL A 30 3.14 -6.44 6.21
CA VAL A 30 2.68 -5.10 6.60
C VAL A 30 1.16 -5.04 6.73
N ALA A 31 0.44 -5.68 5.81
CA ALA A 31 -1.02 -5.76 5.87
C ALA A 31 -1.52 -6.44 7.15
N ASN A 32 -0.92 -7.59 7.49
CA ASN A 32 -1.26 -8.29 8.72
C ASN A 32 -0.84 -7.48 9.97
N ALA A 33 0.27 -6.75 9.94
CA ALA A 33 0.68 -5.86 11.03
C ALA A 33 -0.38 -4.77 11.29
N PHE A 34 -0.84 -4.06 10.24
CA PHE A 34 -1.92 -3.08 10.37
C PHE A 34 -3.20 -3.68 10.93
N GLN A 35 -3.60 -4.86 10.44
CA GLN A 35 -4.79 -5.53 10.91
C GLN A 35 -4.69 -5.95 12.38
N ARG A 36 -3.52 -6.44 12.83
CA ARG A 36 -3.25 -6.74 14.25
C ARG A 36 -3.37 -5.52 15.14
N TRP A 37 -3.05 -4.35 14.61
CA TRP A 37 -3.18 -3.08 15.33
C TRP A 37 -4.58 -2.44 15.23
N GLY A 38 -5.57 -3.15 14.68
CA GLY A 38 -6.96 -2.71 14.66
C GLY A 38 -7.35 -1.81 13.47
N TYR A 39 -6.47 -1.62 12.50
CA TYR A 39 -6.79 -0.86 11.30
C TYR A 39 -7.62 -1.71 10.32
N GLY A 40 -8.67 -1.12 9.75
CA GLY A 40 -9.35 -1.71 8.62
C GLY A 40 -8.44 -1.65 7.39
N LEU A 41 -8.36 -2.72 6.60
CA LEU A 41 -7.42 -2.78 5.49
C LEU A 41 -8.04 -3.35 4.22
N ASP A 42 -7.72 -2.74 3.08
CA ASP A 42 -7.93 -3.32 1.75
C ASP A 42 -6.59 -3.55 1.04
N VAL A 43 -6.32 -4.80 0.66
CA VAL A 43 -5.21 -5.16 -0.22
C VAL A 43 -5.70 -5.16 -1.66
N ILE A 44 -5.06 -4.33 -2.49
CA ILE A 44 -5.42 -4.09 -3.88
C ILE A 44 -4.30 -4.66 -4.75
N ALA A 45 -4.65 -5.55 -5.67
CA ALA A 45 -3.71 -6.11 -6.64
C ALA A 45 -4.29 -6.02 -8.07
N PRO A 46 -3.45 -5.82 -9.11
CA PRO A 46 -3.89 -5.83 -10.50
C PRO A 46 -4.55 -7.14 -10.94
N MET A 47 -4.08 -8.28 -10.40
CA MET A 47 -4.65 -9.61 -10.65
C MET A 47 -4.92 -10.40 -9.37
N GLY A 48 -6.05 -11.10 -9.40
CA GLY A 48 -6.70 -11.94 -8.40
C GLY A 48 -5.98 -13.20 -7.92
N GLY A 49 -4.76 -13.47 -8.38
CA GLY A 49 -4.04 -14.71 -8.07
C GLY A 49 -2.82 -14.57 -7.15
N GLY A 50 -2.46 -15.66 -6.47
CA GLY A 50 -1.16 -15.80 -5.81
C GLY A 50 -1.21 -16.62 -4.51
N PRO A 51 -0.18 -17.45 -4.22
CA PRO A 51 -0.12 -18.31 -3.03
C PRO A 51 -0.22 -17.54 -1.71
N LEU A 52 0.23 -16.28 -1.67
CA LEU A 52 0.21 -15.48 -0.45
C LEU A 52 -1.18 -14.93 -0.10
N ARG A 53 -2.20 -15.10 -0.95
CA ARG A 53 -3.58 -14.72 -0.61
C ARG A 53 -4.11 -15.41 0.63
N ALA A 54 -3.77 -16.69 0.79
CA ALA A 54 -4.19 -17.48 1.94
C ALA A 54 -3.50 -17.03 3.24
N ALA A 55 -2.41 -16.29 3.15
CA ALA A 55 -1.68 -15.75 4.29
C ALA A 55 -2.21 -14.39 4.77
N LEU A 56 -3.17 -13.77 4.05
CA LEU A 56 -3.85 -12.57 4.51
C LEU A 56 -4.90 -12.92 5.57
N HIS A 57 -4.95 -12.12 6.62
CA HIS A 57 -6.01 -12.22 7.63
C HIS A 57 -7.40 -12.09 6.99
N PRO A 58 -8.41 -12.89 7.36
CA PRO A 58 -9.74 -12.88 6.73
C PRO A 58 -10.50 -11.56 6.88
N GLY A 59 -10.12 -10.74 7.86
CA GLY A 59 -10.64 -9.38 8.04
C GLY A 59 -10.11 -8.34 7.04
N ILE A 60 -9.10 -8.70 6.23
CA ILE A 60 -8.51 -7.82 5.22
C ILE A 60 -9.32 -7.96 3.92
N GLY A 61 -9.86 -6.85 3.44
CA GLY A 61 -10.54 -6.80 2.15
C GLY A 61 -9.55 -7.06 1.01
N GLN A 62 -9.94 -7.85 0.03
CA GLN A 62 -9.13 -8.09 -1.17
C GLN A 62 -9.84 -7.50 -2.38
N ILE A 63 -9.18 -6.61 -3.09
CA ILE A 63 -9.72 -5.95 -4.29
C ILE A 63 -8.82 -6.30 -5.47
N ASP A 64 -9.43 -6.92 -6.48
CA ASP A 64 -8.78 -7.18 -7.76
C ASP A 64 -9.17 -6.09 -8.76
N LEU A 65 -8.20 -5.49 -9.43
CA LEU A 65 -8.44 -4.49 -10.47
C LEU A 65 -8.85 -5.13 -11.81
N ALA A 66 -8.71 -6.46 -11.94
CA ALA A 66 -8.90 -7.20 -13.18
C ALA A 66 -8.08 -6.61 -14.35
N LYS A 67 -6.84 -6.17 -14.05
CA LYS A 67 -5.92 -5.56 -15.01
C LYS A 67 -4.69 -6.43 -15.20
N ARG A 68 -4.37 -6.71 -16.47
CA ARG A 68 -3.19 -7.50 -16.86
C ARG A 68 -1.85 -6.80 -16.58
N HIS A 69 -1.84 -5.47 -16.43
CA HIS A 69 -0.61 -4.68 -16.28
C HIS A 69 -0.70 -3.63 -15.16
N THR A 70 0.23 -3.68 -14.21
CA THR A 70 0.40 -2.74 -13.09
C THR A 70 0.50 -1.28 -13.57
N GLY A 71 1.22 -1.03 -14.67
CA GLY A 71 1.38 0.33 -15.23
C GLY A 71 0.08 0.98 -15.72
N THR A 72 -0.92 0.19 -16.12
CA THR A 72 -2.25 0.70 -16.54
C THR A 72 -3.25 0.79 -15.39
N SER A 73 -2.84 0.35 -14.20
CA SER A 73 -3.74 0.22 -13.04
C SER A 73 -3.94 1.54 -12.29
N ALA A 74 -3.15 2.58 -12.56
CA ALA A 74 -3.23 3.86 -11.84
C ALA A 74 -4.62 4.51 -11.91
N LEU A 75 -5.30 4.46 -13.05
CA LEU A 75 -6.65 5.01 -13.19
C LEU A 75 -7.68 4.19 -12.41
N ALA A 76 -7.62 2.86 -12.49
CA ALA A 76 -8.51 1.98 -11.74
C ALA A 76 -8.30 2.13 -10.23
N LEU A 77 -7.03 2.18 -9.81
CA LEU A 77 -6.65 2.44 -8.43
C LEU A 77 -7.11 3.82 -7.97
N SER A 78 -6.98 4.87 -8.79
CA SER A 78 -7.45 6.22 -8.43
C SER A 78 -8.95 6.26 -8.20
N ARG A 79 -9.72 5.47 -8.97
CA ARG A 79 -11.16 5.36 -8.79
C ARG A 79 -11.49 4.70 -7.46
N ILE A 80 -10.81 3.61 -7.12
CA ILE A 80 -10.97 2.95 -5.82
C ILE A 80 -10.57 3.88 -4.67
N VAL A 81 -9.47 4.61 -4.80
CA VAL A 81 -9.04 5.59 -3.79
C VAL A 81 -10.08 6.71 -3.63
N ALA A 82 -10.67 7.19 -4.73
CA ALA A 82 -11.72 8.21 -4.68
C ALA A 82 -13.04 7.69 -4.08
N GLU A 83 -13.41 6.43 -4.37
CA GLU A 83 -14.64 5.79 -3.88
C GLU A 83 -14.53 5.33 -2.42
N ARG A 84 -13.44 4.65 -2.06
CA ARG A 84 -13.20 4.10 -0.71
C ARG A 84 -12.64 5.13 0.26
N ARG A 85 -12.01 6.19 -0.25
CA ARG A 85 -11.34 7.25 0.52
C ARG A 85 -10.48 6.68 1.65
N PRO A 86 -9.48 5.84 1.35
CA PRO A 86 -8.62 5.29 2.37
C PRO A 86 -7.90 6.42 3.11
N ALA A 87 -7.72 6.22 4.40
CA ALA A 87 -7.03 7.13 5.31
C ALA A 87 -5.52 7.21 4.99
N GLY A 88 -4.98 6.20 4.31
CA GLY A 88 -3.63 6.18 3.77
C GLY A 88 -3.48 5.08 2.71
N LEU A 89 -2.58 5.30 1.75
CA LEU A 89 -2.28 4.37 0.67
C LEU A 89 -0.81 3.94 0.74
N VAL A 90 -0.54 2.63 0.70
CA VAL A 90 0.82 2.08 0.76
C VAL A 90 1.10 1.32 -0.51
N GLY A 91 2.08 1.76 -1.32
CA GLY A 91 2.54 1.01 -2.48
C GLY A 91 3.75 0.14 -2.13
N VAL A 92 3.68 -1.17 -2.40
CA VAL A 92 4.74 -2.14 -2.04
C VAL A 92 5.43 -2.66 -3.29
N GLY A 93 6.72 -2.37 -3.40
CA GLY A 93 7.54 -2.59 -4.60
C GLY A 93 7.70 -1.33 -5.44
N SER A 94 8.79 -1.25 -6.22
CA SER A 94 9.18 -0.02 -6.94
C SER A 94 8.10 0.46 -7.93
N ASP A 95 7.57 -0.43 -8.77
CA ASP A 95 6.53 -0.08 -9.76
C ASP A 95 5.19 0.23 -9.08
N ALA A 96 4.84 -0.55 -8.05
CA ALA A 96 3.59 -0.38 -7.32
C ALA A 96 3.58 0.93 -6.53
N GLY A 97 4.71 1.33 -5.94
CA GLY A 97 4.90 2.62 -5.29
C GLY A 97 4.57 3.80 -6.18
N LEU A 98 5.10 3.81 -7.41
CA LEU A 98 4.81 4.88 -8.37
C LEU A 98 3.34 4.90 -8.80
N VAL A 99 2.75 3.73 -9.03
CA VAL A 99 1.34 3.60 -9.40
C VAL A 99 0.43 4.09 -8.25
N ALA A 100 0.79 3.79 -7.00
CA ALA A 100 0.09 4.29 -5.83
C ALA A 100 0.16 5.83 -5.73
N LEU A 101 1.35 6.42 -5.89
CA LEU A 101 1.53 7.88 -5.90
C LEU A 101 0.73 8.55 -7.03
N ALA A 102 0.78 7.97 -8.24
CA ALA A 102 0.00 8.46 -9.37
C ALA A 102 -1.51 8.38 -9.09
N ALA A 103 -1.98 7.27 -8.54
CA ALA A 103 -3.39 7.05 -8.23
C ALA A 103 -3.92 8.02 -7.16
N ALA A 104 -3.17 8.24 -6.08
CA ALA A 104 -3.54 9.21 -5.04
C ALA A 104 -3.64 10.64 -5.61
N ARG A 105 -2.73 10.99 -6.52
CA ARG A 105 -2.74 12.30 -7.20
C ARG A 105 -3.93 12.45 -8.15
N LEU A 106 -4.27 11.39 -8.90
CA LEU A 106 -5.43 11.36 -9.78
C LEU A 106 -6.76 11.40 -9.00
N ALA A 107 -6.81 10.79 -7.82
CA ALA A 107 -7.97 10.84 -6.94
C ALA A 107 -8.23 12.25 -6.36
N ARG A 108 -7.18 13.08 -6.26
CA ARG A 108 -7.22 14.48 -5.76
C ARG A 108 -7.84 14.64 -4.36
N GLN A 109 -7.82 13.58 -3.54
CA GLN A 109 -8.41 13.57 -2.20
C GLN A 109 -7.42 13.96 -1.08
N GLY A 110 -6.14 14.14 -1.40
CA GLY A 110 -5.10 14.41 -0.38
C GLY A 110 -4.71 13.19 0.45
N THR A 111 -5.04 11.97 -0.01
CA THR A 111 -4.67 10.72 0.67
C THR A 111 -3.15 10.62 0.85
N PRO A 112 -2.64 10.54 2.10
CA PRO A 112 -1.22 10.36 2.33
C PRO A 112 -0.78 9.02 1.76
N THR A 113 0.34 9.01 1.04
CA THR A 113 0.81 7.82 0.32
C THR A 113 2.22 7.47 0.73
N ALA A 114 2.45 6.23 1.15
CA ALA A 114 3.76 5.69 1.47
C ALA A 114 4.23 4.73 0.39
N VAL A 115 5.54 4.63 0.19
CA VAL A 115 6.16 3.66 -0.71
C VAL A 115 7.10 2.77 0.08
N LEU A 116 6.92 1.45 -0.03
CA LEU A 116 7.84 0.45 0.49
C LEU A 116 8.64 -0.11 -0.69
N GLU A 117 9.91 0.27 -0.80
CA GLU A 117 10.80 -0.27 -1.82
C GLU A 117 11.32 -1.63 -1.35
N THR A 118 10.93 -2.69 -2.05
CA THR A 118 11.64 -3.98 -2.00
C THR A 118 12.72 -4.00 -3.08
N ALA A 119 13.64 -4.96 -3.04
CA ALA A 119 14.79 -5.06 -3.94
C ALA A 119 14.38 -4.84 -5.41
N LEU A 120 15.06 -3.89 -6.06
CA LEU A 120 14.76 -3.36 -7.39
C LEU A 120 14.78 -4.46 -8.48
N PRO A 121 13.72 -4.65 -9.27
CA PRO A 121 13.91 -5.01 -10.67
C PRO A 121 14.38 -3.74 -11.44
N PRO A 122 15.25 -3.88 -12.46
CA PRO A 122 15.75 -2.75 -13.23
C PRO A 122 14.62 -2.14 -14.08
N GLY A 123 13.97 -1.10 -13.58
CA GLY A 123 12.95 -0.33 -14.27
C GLY A 123 13.51 0.91 -15.01
N GLY A 124 13.04 1.13 -16.24
CA GLY A 124 13.58 2.08 -17.23
C GLY A 124 13.52 3.56 -16.88
N ALA A 125 14.27 4.38 -17.63
CA ALA A 125 14.56 5.80 -17.37
C ALA A 125 13.33 6.69 -17.08
N LEU A 126 12.15 6.35 -17.61
CA LEU A 126 10.89 7.06 -17.36
C LEU A 126 10.42 6.96 -15.90
N LEU A 127 10.62 5.79 -15.26
CA LEU A 127 10.34 5.62 -13.83
C LEU A 127 11.25 6.50 -12.98
N ARG A 128 12.49 6.71 -13.41
CA ARG A 128 13.48 7.53 -12.67
C ARG A 128 13.08 9.01 -12.64
N VAL A 129 12.52 9.52 -13.74
CA VAL A 129 11.99 10.89 -13.83
C VAL A 129 10.71 11.06 -13.02
N LEU A 130 9.77 10.12 -13.14
CA LEU A 130 8.53 10.13 -12.33
C LEU A 130 8.82 10.00 -10.84
N ARG A 131 9.82 9.20 -10.47
CA ARG A 131 10.32 9.05 -9.10
C ARG A 131 10.79 10.40 -8.55
N GLY A 132 11.61 11.16 -9.28
CA GLY A 132 12.06 12.50 -8.86
C GLY A 132 10.95 13.54 -8.69
N TRP A 133 9.83 13.40 -9.41
CA TRP A 133 8.70 14.34 -9.34
C TRP A 133 7.62 13.94 -8.32
N LEU A 134 7.45 12.64 -8.06
CA LEU A 134 6.40 12.10 -7.18
C LEU A 134 6.90 11.73 -5.78
N HIS A 135 8.19 11.39 -5.59
CA HIS A 135 8.78 11.20 -4.26
C HIS A 135 8.59 12.36 -3.28
N PRO A 136 8.75 13.64 -3.67
CA PRO A 136 8.54 14.74 -2.73
C PRO A 136 7.07 14.87 -2.26
N ARG A 137 6.17 14.02 -2.75
CA ARG A 137 4.77 13.92 -2.32
C ARG A 137 4.43 12.60 -1.63
N ALA A 138 5.38 11.67 -1.52
CA ALA A 138 5.22 10.53 -0.63
C ALA A 138 5.31 11.05 0.81
N ALA A 139 4.39 10.58 1.67
CA ALA A 139 4.49 10.83 3.10
C ALA A 139 5.78 10.22 3.66
N ILE A 140 6.16 9.04 3.15
CA ILE A 140 7.44 8.39 3.42
C ILE A 140 7.79 7.42 2.29
N VAL A 141 9.09 7.23 2.05
CA VAL A 141 9.60 6.10 1.30
C VAL A 141 10.51 5.29 2.21
N VAL A 142 10.12 4.05 2.48
CA VAL A 142 10.90 3.09 3.26
C VAL A 142 11.63 2.20 2.26
N SER A 143 12.94 2.32 2.21
CA SER A 143 13.81 1.46 1.42
C SER A 143 14.48 0.44 2.33
N ASP A 144 14.98 -0.65 1.74
CA ASP A 144 15.72 -1.72 2.43
C ASP A 144 16.87 -1.20 3.33
N ALA A 145 17.48 -0.06 2.97
CA ALA A 145 18.51 0.61 3.77
C ALA A 145 18.03 1.15 5.12
N VAL A 146 16.72 1.32 5.32
CA VAL A 146 16.11 1.84 6.56
C VAL A 146 15.45 0.71 7.34
N THR A 147 14.63 -0.09 6.67
CA THR A 147 13.97 -1.26 7.23
C THR A 147 13.55 -2.13 6.06
N ASN A 148 13.91 -3.41 6.09
CA ASN A 148 13.44 -4.34 5.09
C ASN A 148 12.00 -4.76 5.43
N PRO A 149 10.99 -4.39 4.64
CA PRO A 149 9.60 -4.69 4.95
C PRO A 149 9.27 -6.20 4.84
N GLU A 150 10.18 -7.00 4.27
CA GLU A 150 10.07 -8.46 4.24
C GLU A 150 10.49 -9.08 5.58
N THR A 151 11.60 -8.64 6.17
CA THR A 151 12.13 -9.22 7.42
C THR A 151 11.59 -8.55 8.67
N ASP A 152 11.23 -7.26 8.59
CA ASP A 152 10.62 -6.50 9.68
C ASP A 152 9.39 -5.70 9.19
N PRO A 153 8.29 -6.41 8.90
CA PRO A 153 7.05 -5.76 8.45
C PRO A 153 6.43 -4.88 9.52
N GLU A 154 6.69 -5.13 10.80
CA GLU A 154 6.13 -4.32 11.90
C GLU A 154 6.83 -2.97 12.00
N ALA A 155 8.16 -2.91 11.94
CA ALA A 155 8.86 -1.63 11.90
C ALA A 155 8.49 -0.82 10.64
N ALA A 156 8.36 -1.47 9.48
CA ALA A 156 7.92 -0.81 8.25
C ALA A 156 6.50 -0.24 8.40
N ALA A 157 5.56 -1.03 8.94
CA ALA A 157 4.20 -0.57 9.21
C ALA A 157 4.17 0.62 10.19
N ARG A 158 5.00 0.59 11.23
CA ARG A 158 5.11 1.65 12.25
C ARG A 158 5.58 2.97 11.65
N LEU A 159 6.61 2.92 10.81
CA LEU A 159 7.09 4.10 10.06
C LEU A 159 6.00 4.67 9.15
N VAL A 160 5.24 3.82 8.47
CA VAL A 160 4.14 4.25 7.61
C VAL A 160 3.03 4.93 8.41
N LEU A 161 2.58 4.35 9.53
CA LEU A 161 1.56 4.98 10.38
C LEU A 161 2.04 6.34 10.92
N THR A 162 3.30 6.39 11.35
CA THR A 162 3.91 7.63 11.86
C THR A 162 3.90 8.72 10.79
N ALA A 163 4.28 8.39 9.56
CA ALA A 163 4.26 9.31 8.42
C ALA A 163 2.83 9.74 8.03
N PHE A 164 1.83 8.89 8.27
CA PHE A 164 0.42 9.22 8.08
C PHE A 164 -0.18 10.00 9.26
N GLY A 165 0.54 10.13 10.37
CA GLY A 165 0.04 10.77 11.59
C GLY A 165 -0.94 9.92 12.39
N PHE A 166 -0.95 8.59 12.22
CA PHE A 166 -1.79 7.67 12.98
C PHE A 166 -1.08 7.14 14.23
N PRO A 167 -1.79 7.00 15.37
CA PRO A 167 -1.23 6.42 16.58
C PRO A 167 -0.99 4.92 16.42
N GLU A 168 -0.03 4.37 17.14
CA GLU A 168 0.16 2.93 17.18
C GLU A 168 -0.92 2.29 18.07
N GLY A 169 -1.84 1.56 17.45
CA GLY A 169 -3.01 1.00 18.11
C GLY A 169 -4.28 1.77 17.76
N GLY A 170 -5.01 1.26 16.76
CA GLY A 170 -6.40 1.59 16.56
C GLY A 170 -7.17 1.11 17.78
N ARG A 171 -7.68 2.06 18.57
CA ARG A 171 -8.64 1.77 19.64
C ARG A 171 -10.00 1.43 19.06
#